data_AF-A0A6V7JR13-F1
#
_entry.id   AF-A0A6V7JR13-F1
#
_cell.length_a   1.000
_cell.length_b   1.000
_cell.length_c   1.000
_cell.angle_alpha   90.00
_cell.angle_beta   90.00
_cell.angle_gamma   90.00
#
_symmetry.space_group_name_H-M   'P 1'
#
loop_
_entity.id
_entity.type
_entity.pdbx_description
1 polymer ?
#
loop_
_entity_poly.entity_id
_entity_poly.type
_entity_poly.pdbx_seq_one_letter_code
_entity_poly.pdbx_strand_id
1 'polypeptide(L)'
;NLPEVIRKMAKFLDKPELSIEQMTKLMEHLSFENIRKNPAVNNKDRIDSVNETLQFEKDGDTVRCGKISQWKTDMSPEIIKRFDERTTRTFEGTGIPL
;
A
#
# COMPACT_ATOMS: atom_id res chain seq x y z
N ASN A 1 12.07 -3.98 2.60
CA ASN A 1 12.76 -4.06 1.29
C ASN A 1 11.96 -4.95 0.35
N LEU A 2 11.56 -4.49 -0.85
CA LEU A 2 10.61 -5.22 -1.73
C LEU A 2 11.15 -6.58 -2.26
N PRO A 3 12.39 -6.68 -2.78
CA PRO A 3 13.01 -7.95 -3.17
C PRO A 3 12.94 -9.05 -2.10
N GLU A 4 13.21 -8.70 -0.85
CA GLU A 4 13.19 -9.66 0.25
C GLU A 4 11.78 -10.18 0.50
N VAL A 5 10.77 -9.32 0.42
CA VAL A 5 9.36 -9.71 0.55
C VAL A 5 8.98 -10.64 -0.62
N ILE A 6 9.39 -10.32 -1.84
CA ILE A 6 9.15 -11.15 -3.01
C ILE A 6 9.77 -12.55 -2.83
N ARG A 7 11.03 -12.65 -2.38
CA ARG A 7 11.68 -13.94 -2.11
C ARG A 7 10.96 -14.73 -1.01
N LYS A 8 10.57 -14.06 0.08
CA LYS A 8 9.77 -14.68 1.15
C LYS A 8 8.45 -15.23 0.62
N MET A 9 7.77 -14.48 -0.26
CA MET A 9 6.52 -14.93 -0.87
C MET A 9 6.71 -16.09 -1.85
N ALA A 10 7.76 -16.06 -2.68
CA ALA A 10 8.08 -17.18 -3.57
C ALA A 10 8.31 -18.46 -2.77
N LYS A 11 9.10 -18.38 -1.69
CA LYS A 11 9.32 -19.50 -0.76
C LYS A 11 8.03 -19.96 -0.10
N PHE A 12 7.19 -19.04 0.37
CA PHE A 12 5.90 -19.37 1.00
C PHE A 12 4.96 -20.10 0.04
N LEU A 13 5.05 -19.85 -1.27
CA LEU A 13 4.23 -20.46 -2.31
C LEU A 13 4.90 -21.68 -2.97
N ASP A 14 5.97 -22.22 -2.37
CA ASP A 14 6.79 -23.32 -2.90
C ASP A 14 7.25 -23.09 -4.36
N LYS A 15 7.55 -21.84 -4.71
CA LYS A 15 8.11 -21.48 -6.02
C LYS A 15 9.63 -21.57 -6.00
N PRO A 16 10.26 -21.95 -7.12
CA PRO A 16 11.71 -21.94 -7.22
C PRO A 16 12.26 -20.53 -7.00
N GLU A 17 13.53 -20.45 -6.61
CA GLU A 17 14.22 -19.18 -6.43
C GLU A 17 14.19 -18.37 -7.73
N LEU A 18 13.85 -17.08 -7.60
CA LEU A 18 13.75 -16.19 -8.75
C LEU A 18 15.15 -15.88 -9.29
N SER A 19 15.30 -15.98 -10.62
CA SER A 19 16.49 -15.48 -11.31
C SER A 19 16.60 -13.96 -11.13
N ILE A 20 17.80 -13.43 -11.38
CA ILE A 20 18.04 -11.97 -11.34
C ILE A 20 17.09 -11.26 -12.32
N GLU A 21 16.91 -11.80 -13.52
CA GLU A 21 16.02 -11.25 -14.54
C GLU A 21 14.55 -11.26 -14.09
N GLN A 22 14.07 -12.37 -13.52
CA GLN A 22 12.70 -12.46 -13.01
C GLN A 22 12.45 -11.48 -11.87
N MET A 23 13.41 -11.34 -10.96
CA MET A 23 13.34 -10.38 -9.86
C MET A 23 13.28 -8.95 -10.39
N THR A 24 14.16 -8.59 -11.34
CA THR A 24 14.18 -7.25 -11.96
C THR A 24 12.85 -6.93 -12.63
N LYS A 25 12.34 -7.85 -13.46
CA LYS A 25 11.05 -7.68 -14.14
C LYS A 25 9.89 -7.50 -13.15
N LEU A 26 9.90 -8.26 -12.06
CA LEU A 26 8.84 -8.19 -11.05
C LEU A 26 8.92 -6.89 -10.24
N MET A 27 10.12 -6.42 -9.88
CA MET A 27 10.31 -5.12 -9.22
C MET A 27 9.81 -3.97 -10.09
N GLU A 28 10.15 -3.97 -11.38
CA GLU A 28 9.68 -2.95 -12.32
C GLU A 28 8.15 -2.99 -12.43
N HIS A 29 7.57 -4.16 -12.62
CA HIS A 29 6.13 -4.34 -12.72
C HIS A 29 5.39 -3.84 -11.46
N LEU A 30 5.94 -4.13 -10.27
CA LEU A 30 5.37 -3.74 -8.99
C LEU A 30 5.75 -2.32 -8.55
N SER A 31 6.49 -1.57 -9.37
CA SER A 31 6.78 -0.18 -9.05
C SER A 31 5.49 0.62 -8.92
N PHE A 32 5.50 1.60 -8.02
CA PHE A 32 4.33 2.42 -7.73
C PHE A 32 3.73 3.06 -9.00
N GLU A 33 4.60 3.59 -9.87
CA GLU A 33 4.20 4.21 -11.14
C GLU A 33 3.53 3.22 -12.09
N ASN A 34 4.08 2.01 -12.22
CA ASN A 34 3.52 0.99 -13.10
C ASN A 34 2.19 0.45 -12.57
N ILE A 35 2.08 0.20 -11.25
CA ILE A 35 0.81 -0.19 -10.62
C ILE A 35 -0.24 0.90 -10.78
N ARG A 36 0.11 2.17 -10.57
CA ARG A 36 -0.84 3.30 -10.70
C ARG A 36 -1.41 3.43 -12.12
N LYS A 37 -0.60 3.16 -13.14
CA LYS A 37 -1.00 3.26 -14.55
C LYS A 37 -1.66 2.01 -15.08
N ASN A 38 -1.51 0.86 -14.42
CA ASN A 38 -2.05 -0.41 -14.88
C ASN A 38 -3.58 -0.48 -14.72
N PRO A 39 -4.37 -0.52 -15.81
CA PRO A 39 -5.84 -0.58 -15.76
C PRO A 39 -6.38 -1.80 -15.00
N ALA A 40 -5.64 -2.91 -15.00
CA ALA A 40 -6.07 -4.14 -14.33
C ALA A 40 -6.13 -4.01 -12.79
N VAL A 41 -5.47 -3.00 -12.20
CA VAL A 41 -5.36 -2.86 -10.74
C VAL A 41 -5.64 -1.43 -10.23
N ASN A 42 -5.60 -0.41 -11.08
CA ASN A 42 -5.83 0.99 -10.68
C ASN A 42 -7.32 1.34 -10.49
N ASN A 43 -8.24 0.47 -10.91
CA ASN A 43 -9.70 0.59 -10.71
C ASN A 43 -10.35 1.89 -11.22
N LYS A 44 -9.74 2.60 -12.19
CA LYS A 44 -10.27 3.87 -12.69
C LYS A 44 -11.68 3.73 -13.27
N ASP A 45 -11.88 2.75 -14.15
CA ASP A 45 -13.19 2.49 -14.77
C ASP A 45 -14.30 2.23 -13.73
N ARG A 46 -13.94 1.59 -12.60
CA ARG A 46 -14.88 1.34 -11.51
C ARG A 46 -15.23 2.62 -10.74
N ILE A 47 -14.26 3.51 -10.55
CA ILE A 47 -14.50 4.82 -9.93
C ILE A 47 -15.39 5.66 -10.83
N ASP A 48 -15.10 5.70 -12.13
CA ASP A 48 -15.89 6.45 -13.10
C ASP A 48 -17.34 5.95 -13.15
N SER A 49 -17.53 4.62 -13.19
CA SER A 49 -18.86 4.02 -13.16
C SER A 49 -19.64 4.33 -11.87
N VAL A 50 -18.97 4.33 -10.71
CA VAL A 50 -19.61 4.68 -9.43
C VAL A 50 -19.97 6.17 -9.38
N ASN A 51 -19.08 7.03 -9.86
CA ASN A 51 -19.31 8.47 -9.94
C ASN A 51 -20.51 8.80 -10.84
N GLU A 52 -20.61 8.15 -12.01
CA GLU A 52 -21.75 8.29 -12.91
C GLU A 52 -23.05 7.80 -12.24
N THR A 53 -23.03 6.60 -11.65
CA THR A 53 -24.21 5.98 -11.05
C THR A 53 -24.76 6.77 -9.87
N LEU A 54 -23.87 7.29 -9.03
CA LEU A 54 -24.23 7.99 -7.80
C LEU A 54 -24.29 9.51 -7.98
N GLN A 55 -24.03 10.02 -9.18
CA GLN A 55 -23.92 11.45 -9.48
C GLN A 55 -22.94 12.16 -8.52
N PHE A 56 -21.81 11.51 -8.23
CA PHE A 56 -20.71 12.09 -7.47
C PHE A 56 -19.63 12.59 -8.42
N GLU A 57 -19.14 13.80 -8.16
CA GLU A 57 -17.94 14.34 -8.82
C GLU A 57 -16.76 14.31 -7.85
N LYS A 58 -16.34 13.10 -7.46
CA LYS A 58 -15.10 12.93 -6.70
C LYS A 58 -14.03 12.32 -7.56
N ASP A 59 -13.01 13.12 -7.81
CA ASP A 59 -11.73 12.63 -8.31
C ASP A 59 -11.00 11.83 -7.21
N GLY A 60 -10.36 10.75 -7.61
CA GLY A 60 -9.64 9.87 -6.69
C GLY A 60 -8.94 8.73 -7.43
N ASP A 61 -7.65 8.55 -7.13
CA ASP A 61 -6.91 7.36 -7.53
C ASP A 61 -6.90 6.33 -6.39
N THR A 62 -7.15 5.05 -6.70
CA THR A 62 -6.99 3.98 -5.71
C THR A 62 -5.53 3.82 -5.26
N VAL A 63 -4.59 4.05 -6.17
CA VAL A 63 -3.15 4.02 -5.93
C VAL A 63 -2.65 5.45 -5.70
N ARG A 64 -2.78 5.94 -4.45
CA ARG A 64 -2.75 7.38 -4.12
C ARG A 64 -1.37 8.03 -3.95
N CYS A 65 -0.56 7.58 -2.98
CA CYS A 65 0.71 8.27 -2.63
C CYS A 65 1.94 7.37 -2.53
N GLY A 66 1.81 6.09 -2.15
CA GLY A 66 2.94 5.16 -2.08
C GLY A 66 4.03 5.53 -1.06
N LYS A 67 3.73 6.42 -0.11
CA LYS A 67 4.70 6.95 0.87
C LYS A 67 4.36 6.52 2.29
N ILE A 68 5.39 6.20 3.07
CA ILE A 68 5.29 5.90 4.50
C ILE A 68 5.28 7.22 5.27
N SER A 69 4.57 7.26 6.41
CA SER A 69 4.52 8.41 7.33
C SER A 69 3.83 9.69 6.81
N GLN A 70 3.02 9.61 5.74
CA GLN A 70 2.24 10.76 5.23
C GLN A 70 1.34 11.39 6.32
N TRP A 71 0.87 10.60 7.29
CA TRP A 71 0.07 11.11 8.41
C TRP A 71 0.77 12.20 9.23
N LYS A 72 2.11 12.25 9.23
CA LYS A 72 2.87 13.28 9.97
C LYS A 72 2.73 14.67 9.37
N THR A 73 2.48 14.77 8.08
CA THR A 73 2.21 16.07 7.42
C THR A 73 0.72 16.40 7.40
N ASP A 74 -0.13 15.38 7.43
CA ASP A 74 -1.58 15.56 7.27
C ASP A 74 -2.29 15.78 8.64
N MET A 75 -1.68 15.36 9.75
CA MET A 75 -2.26 15.45 11.09
C MET A 75 -1.54 16.48 11.98
N SER A 76 -2.29 17.12 12.87
CA SER A 76 -1.70 18.01 13.88
C SER A 76 -0.93 17.22 14.95
N PRO A 77 0.08 17.82 15.61
CA PRO A 77 0.83 17.17 16.68
C PRO A 77 -0.05 16.64 17.83
N GLU A 78 -1.14 17.33 18.13
CA GLU A 78 -2.09 16.90 19.15
C GLU A 78 -2.80 15.60 18.77
N ILE A 79 -3.26 15.49 17.52
CA ILE A 79 -3.93 14.28 17.03
C ILE A 79 -2.97 13.10 16.99
N ILE A 80 -1.73 13.35 16.55
CA ILE A 80 -0.65 12.35 16.56
C ILE A 80 -0.45 11.79 17.97
N LYS A 81 -0.29 12.68 18.97
CA LYS A 81 -0.12 12.28 20.37
C LYS A 81 -1.27 11.41 20.88
N ARG A 82 -2.52 11.76 20.56
CA ARG A 82 -3.70 10.97 20.96
C ARG A 82 -3.69 9.57 20.34
N PHE A 83 -3.24 9.43 19.09
CA PHE A 83 -3.09 8.13 18.43
C PHE A 83 -1.96 7.31 19.04
N ASP A 84 -0.82 7.91 19.35
CA ASP A 84 0.32 7.23 19.98
C ASP A 84 -0.05 6.69 21.37
N GLU A 85 -0.71 7.50 22.19
CA GLU A 85 -1.21 7.10 23.52
C GLU A 85 -2.20 5.92 23.42
N ARG A 86 -3.16 6.02 22.48
CA ARG A 86 -4.15 4.96 22.24
C ARG A 86 -3.50 3.67 21.74
N THR A 87 -2.55 3.77 20.82
CA THR A 87 -1.83 2.62 20.25
C THR A 87 -1.06 1.90 21.35
N THR A 88 -0.31 2.64 22.17
CA THR A 88 0.43 2.10 23.31
C THR A 88 -0.49 1.35 24.26
N ARG A 89 -1.57 1.98 24.72
CA ARG A 89 -2.53 1.36 25.64
C ARG A 89 -3.20 0.11 25.06
N THR A 90 -3.41 0.07 23.75
CA THR A 90 -4.13 -1.04 23.09
C THR A 90 -3.24 -2.26 22.91
N PHE A 91 -1.95 -2.05 22.62
CA PHE A 91 -1.03 -3.15 22.30
C PHE A 91 -0.11 -3.53 23.47
N GLU A 92 -0.13 -2.80 24.57
CA GLU A 92 0.57 -3.18 25.80
C GLU A 92 0.17 -4.60 26.26
N GLY A 93 1.18 -5.44 26.53
CA GLY A 93 0.97 -6.83 26.93
C GLY A 93 0.56 -7.81 25.82
N THR A 94 0.36 -7.35 24.58
CA THR A 94 -0.05 -8.23 23.46
C THR A 94 1.11 -8.94 22.77
N GLY A 95 2.35 -8.51 23.04
CA GLY A 95 3.56 -9.00 22.34
C GLY A 95 3.72 -8.46 20.90
N ILE A 96 2.80 -7.60 20.44
CA ILE A 96 2.94 -6.86 19.19
C ILE A 96 3.93 -5.70 19.42
N PRO A 97 5.01 -5.60 18.62
CA PRO A 97 5.97 -4.50 18.74
C PRO A 97 5.32 -3.16 18.33
N LEU A 98 5.60 -2.11 19.11
CA LEU A 98 5.21 -0.72 18.87
C LEU A 98 6.24 0.02 18.02
#